data_AF-A0A2N5AAW8-F1
#
_entry.id   AF-A0A2N5AAW8-F1
#
_cell.length_a   1.000
_cell.length_b   1.000
_cell.length_c   1.000
_cell.angle_alpha   90.00
_cell.angle_beta   90.00
_cell.angle_gamma   90.00
#
_symmetry.space_group_name_H-M   'P 1'
#
loop_
_entity.id
_entity.type
_entity.pdbx_description
1 polymer ?
#
loop_
_entity_poly.entity_id
_entity_poly.type
_entity_poly.pdbx_seq_one_letter_code
_entity_poly.pdbx_strand_id
1 'polypeptide(L)'
;DMALLKAPVTAIKDPATFRTGWGVLLLLLVGFFVLDPQGIPVSAIAAPGAGILFAVAKRGRVINTGKVLRGAPWQIVIFSLGMYLVVYGLRNAGLTDYLTTVLNMLAERGLWAATLGTGILSAFLSSIMNNMPSVLVGALSIDGSAATGTIKEAMIYANVIGCDLGPKITPIGSLATLLWLHVLAQKHITIGWGYYFRCGITMTLPVLLVTLAALALRLSFNQP
;
A
#
# COMPACT_ATOMS: atom_id res chain seq x y z
N ASP A 1 -17.74 -13.51 -32.59
CA ASP A 1 -19.17 -13.79 -32.42
C ASP A 1 -19.49 -13.85 -30.92
N MET A 2 -20.32 -12.92 -30.43
CA MET A 2 -20.70 -12.84 -29.01
C MET A 2 -21.55 -14.04 -28.56
N ALA A 3 -22.14 -14.79 -29.50
CA ALA A 3 -22.96 -15.96 -29.24
C ALA A 3 -22.19 -17.19 -28.72
N LEU A 4 -20.85 -17.21 -28.85
CA LEU A 4 -19.98 -18.28 -28.36
C LEU A 4 -19.59 -18.13 -26.88
N LEU A 5 -19.92 -16.99 -26.26
CA LEU A 5 -19.60 -16.72 -24.85
C LEU A 5 -20.65 -17.37 -23.95
N LYS A 6 -20.20 -18.14 -22.96
CA LYS A 6 -21.09 -18.71 -21.94
C LYS A 6 -21.82 -17.59 -21.20
N ALA A 7 -23.10 -17.79 -20.90
CA ALA A 7 -23.89 -16.83 -20.14
C ALA A 7 -23.21 -16.54 -18.79
N PRO A 8 -23.01 -15.27 -18.37
CA PRO A 8 -22.22 -14.90 -17.19
C PRO A 8 -22.69 -15.57 -15.90
N VAL A 9 -24.00 -15.81 -15.76
CA VAL A 9 -24.61 -16.51 -14.62
C VAL A 9 -24.05 -17.92 -14.41
N THR A 10 -23.60 -18.58 -15.48
CA THR A 10 -23.02 -19.93 -15.41
C THR A 10 -21.64 -19.96 -14.75
N ALA A 11 -21.00 -18.81 -14.54
CA ALA A 11 -19.77 -18.71 -13.77
C ALA A 11 -20.01 -18.86 -12.26
N ILE A 12 -21.22 -18.58 -11.77
CA ILE A 12 -21.57 -18.65 -10.35
C ILE A 12 -21.87 -20.10 -9.99
N LYS A 13 -20.90 -20.77 -9.37
CA LYS A 13 -21.04 -22.17 -8.93
C LYS A 13 -21.83 -22.32 -7.62
N ASP A 14 -21.75 -21.32 -6.74
CA ASP A 14 -22.46 -21.28 -5.46
C ASP A 14 -23.17 -19.92 -5.28
N PRO A 15 -24.46 -19.84 -5.63
CA PRO A 15 -25.24 -18.61 -5.51
C PRO A 15 -25.36 -18.08 -4.08
N ALA A 16 -25.34 -18.96 -3.08
CA ALA A 16 -25.44 -18.56 -1.67
C ALA A 16 -24.16 -17.84 -1.25
N THR A 17 -22.99 -18.45 -1.49
CA THR A 17 -21.70 -17.80 -1.19
C THR A 17 -21.52 -16.52 -2.00
N PHE A 18 -21.96 -16.47 -3.26
CA PHE A 18 -21.88 -15.27 -4.09
C PHE A 18 -22.71 -14.10 -3.52
N ARG A 19 -23.97 -14.34 -3.13
CA ARG A 19 -24.83 -13.30 -2.54
C ARG A 19 -24.33 -12.87 -1.16
N THR A 20 -23.87 -13.82 -0.34
CA THR A 20 -23.22 -13.51 0.93
C THR A 20 -21.96 -12.68 0.72
N GLY A 21 -21.18 -12.93 -0.32
CA GLY A 21 -20.01 -12.12 -0.66
C GLY A 21 -20.35 -10.66 -0.90
N TRP A 22 -21.42 -10.36 -1.61
CA TRP A 22 -21.90 -8.98 -1.76
C TRP A 22 -22.34 -8.35 -0.44
N GLY A 23 -23.07 -9.11 0.39
CA GLY A 23 -23.48 -8.63 1.71
C GLY A 23 -22.28 -8.36 2.64
N VAL A 24 -21.30 -9.26 2.65
CA VAL A 24 -20.06 -9.10 3.42
C VAL A 24 -19.22 -7.95 2.89
N LEU A 25 -19.13 -7.76 1.57
CA LEU A 25 -18.43 -6.62 0.99
C LEU A 25 -19.03 -5.29 1.46
N LEU A 26 -20.37 -5.17 1.44
CA LEU A 26 -21.07 -3.99 1.93
C LEU A 26 -20.88 -3.82 3.44
N LEU A 27 -20.96 -4.91 4.21
CA LEU A 27 -20.71 -4.89 5.65
C LEU A 27 -19.29 -4.42 5.97
N LEU A 28 -18.27 -4.91 5.25
CA LEU A 28 -16.89 -4.48 5.44
C LEU A 28 -16.72 -3.02 5.07
N LEU A 29 -17.32 -2.57 3.97
CA LEU A 29 -17.28 -1.17 3.55
C LEU A 29 -17.87 -0.26 4.64
N VAL A 30 -19.11 -0.53 5.06
CA VAL A 30 -19.78 0.25 6.12
C VAL A 30 -19.02 0.14 7.44
N GLY A 31 -18.59 -1.07 7.80
CA GLY A 31 -17.85 -1.34 9.02
C GLY A 31 -16.58 -0.53 9.10
N PHE A 32 -15.75 -0.51 8.05
CA PHE A 32 -14.52 0.28 8.03
C PHE A 32 -14.79 1.78 8.17
N PHE A 33 -15.77 2.34 7.44
CA PHE A 33 -16.02 3.79 7.53
C PHE A 33 -16.68 4.22 8.85
N VAL A 34 -17.50 3.37 9.48
CA VAL A 34 -18.26 3.73 10.69
C VAL A 34 -17.51 3.39 11.97
N LEU A 35 -16.82 2.25 12.01
CA LEU A 35 -16.23 1.70 13.23
C LEU A 35 -14.75 2.06 13.40
N ASP A 36 -14.01 2.32 12.33
CA ASP A 36 -12.60 2.76 12.41
C ASP A 36 -12.46 4.08 13.18
N PRO A 37 -13.30 5.13 12.96
CA PRO A 37 -13.24 6.35 13.77
C PRO A 37 -13.59 6.14 15.26
N GLN A 38 -14.22 5.02 15.61
CA GLN A 38 -14.56 4.65 16.99
C GLN A 38 -13.43 3.87 17.68
N GLY A 39 -12.30 3.66 17.00
CA GLY A 39 -11.14 2.93 17.52
C GLY A 39 -11.29 1.41 17.48
N ILE A 40 -12.30 0.88 16.76
CA ILE A 40 -12.45 -0.57 16.59
C ILE A 40 -11.39 -1.04 15.57
N PRO A 41 -10.54 -2.01 15.92
CA PRO A 41 -9.48 -2.44 15.02
C PRO A 41 -10.06 -3.09 13.75
N VAL A 42 -9.45 -2.80 12.61
CA VAL A 42 -9.82 -3.34 11.29
C VAL A 42 -9.95 -4.87 11.31
N SER A 43 -9.12 -5.58 12.09
CA SER A 43 -9.18 -7.03 12.25
C SER A 43 -10.49 -7.51 12.89
N ALA A 44 -11.07 -6.77 13.83
CA ALA A 44 -12.35 -7.08 14.47
C ALA A 44 -13.53 -6.90 13.52
N ILE A 45 -13.36 -6.17 12.41
CA ILE A 45 -14.36 -5.99 11.36
C ILE A 45 -14.16 -7.06 10.27
N ALA A 46 -12.91 -7.27 9.86
CA ALA A 46 -12.55 -8.20 8.79
C ALA A 46 -12.74 -9.67 9.18
N ALA A 47 -12.39 -10.07 10.41
CA ALA A 47 -12.45 -11.46 10.85
C ALA A 47 -13.88 -12.03 10.88
N PRO A 48 -14.90 -11.30 11.40
CA PRO A 48 -16.30 -11.73 11.28
C PRO A 48 -16.76 -11.84 9.84
N GLY A 49 -16.42 -10.89 8.96
CA GLY A 49 -16.77 -10.93 7.54
C GLY A 49 -16.21 -12.17 6.85
N ALA A 50 -14.93 -12.46 7.06
CA ALA A 50 -14.28 -13.66 6.57
C ALA A 50 -14.91 -14.94 7.17
N GLY A 51 -15.24 -14.94 8.46
CA GLY A 51 -15.90 -16.05 9.14
C GLY A 51 -17.29 -16.36 8.59
N ILE A 52 -18.11 -15.34 8.32
CA ILE A 52 -19.45 -15.48 7.71
C ILE A 52 -19.32 -16.09 6.32
N LEU A 53 -18.44 -15.54 5.48
CA LEU A 53 -18.17 -16.06 4.14
C LEU A 53 -17.71 -17.53 4.17
N PHE A 54 -16.78 -17.83 5.08
CA PHE A 54 -16.26 -19.18 5.25
C PHE A 54 -17.35 -20.16 5.73
N ALA A 55 -18.19 -19.76 6.67
CA ALA A 55 -19.28 -20.58 7.19
C ALA A 55 -20.32 -20.92 6.11
N VAL A 56 -20.72 -19.93 5.30
CA VAL A 56 -21.65 -20.14 4.18
C VAL A 56 -21.04 -21.06 3.12
N ALA A 57 -19.78 -20.80 2.71
CA ALA A 57 -19.08 -21.63 1.75
C ALA A 57 -18.91 -23.08 2.23
N LYS A 58 -18.61 -23.28 3.53
CA LYS A 58 -18.48 -24.60 4.13
C LYS A 58 -19.82 -25.35 4.18
N ARG A 59 -20.92 -24.64 4.45
CA ARG A 59 -22.28 -25.21 4.49
C ARG A 59 -22.76 -25.63 3.11
N GLY A 60 -22.43 -24.85 2.07
CA GLY A 60 -22.80 -25.16 0.68
C GLY A 60 -22.12 -26.41 0.13
N ARG A 61 -20.95 -26.81 0.64
CA ARG A 61 -20.11 -27.95 0.19
C ARG A 61 -19.69 -27.94 -1.29
N VAL A 62 -20.14 -26.96 -2.07
CA VAL A 62 -19.73 -26.73 -3.47
C VAL A 62 -18.29 -26.25 -3.55
N ILE A 63 -17.85 -25.45 -2.56
CA ILE A 63 -16.51 -24.89 -2.48
C ILE A 63 -15.64 -25.74 -1.56
N ASN A 64 -14.47 -26.16 -2.04
CA ASN A 64 -13.48 -26.82 -1.20
C ASN A 64 -12.78 -25.79 -0.30
N THR A 65 -13.36 -25.53 0.86
CA THR A 65 -12.88 -24.54 1.83
C THR A 65 -11.48 -24.83 2.37
N GLY A 66 -11.08 -26.12 2.45
CA GLY A 66 -9.72 -26.50 2.81
C GLY A 66 -8.70 -26.09 1.76
N LYS A 67 -9.03 -26.22 0.46
CA LYS A 67 -8.20 -25.72 -0.64
C LYS A 67 -8.11 -24.19 -0.63
N VAL A 68 -9.20 -23.50 -0.31
CA VAL A 68 -9.22 -22.03 -0.16
C VAL A 68 -8.29 -21.59 0.97
N LEU A 69 -8.38 -22.21 2.15
CA LEU A 69 -7.49 -21.89 3.27
C LEU A 69 -6.02 -22.16 2.96
N ARG A 70 -5.68 -23.30 2.35
CA ARG A 70 -4.29 -23.60 1.97
C ARG A 70 -3.78 -22.70 0.84
N GLY A 71 -4.67 -22.24 -0.04
CA GLY A 71 -4.36 -21.33 -1.13
C GLY A 71 -4.34 -19.85 -0.73
N ALA A 72 -4.71 -19.52 0.52
CA ALA A 72 -4.59 -18.16 1.03
C ALA A 72 -3.11 -17.75 1.08
N PRO A 73 -2.79 -16.46 0.84
CA PRO A 73 -1.41 -15.99 0.76
C PRO A 73 -0.78 -15.82 2.15
N TRP A 74 -0.57 -16.92 2.89
CA TRP A 74 0.04 -16.94 4.23
C TRP A 74 1.45 -16.32 4.26
N GLN A 75 2.12 -16.29 3.12
CA GLN A 75 3.38 -15.60 2.93
C GLN A 75 3.30 -14.12 3.29
N ILE A 76 2.13 -13.47 3.14
CA ILE A 76 1.94 -12.06 3.51
C ILE A 76 2.12 -11.85 5.02
N VAL A 77 1.67 -12.80 5.85
CA VAL A 77 1.84 -12.72 7.32
C VAL A 77 3.32 -12.81 7.68
N ILE A 78 4.03 -13.78 7.10
CA ILE A 78 5.48 -13.97 7.32
C ILE A 78 6.26 -12.76 6.79
N PHE A 79 5.91 -12.28 5.60
CA PHE A 79 6.49 -11.10 4.99
C PHE A 79 6.29 -9.86 5.87
N SER A 80 5.08 -9.66 6.39
CA SER A 80 4.77 -8.56 7.31
C SER A 80 5.60 -8.64 8.59
N LEU A 81 5.79 -9.82 9.18
CA LEU A 81 6.67 -9.97 10.35
C LEU A 81 8.14 -9.70 10.00
N GLY A 82 8.60 -10.21 8.86
CA GLY A 82 9.95 -10.01 8.37
C GLY A 82 10.28 -8.54 8.11
N MET A 83 9.37 -7.77 7.50
CA MET A 83 9.59 -6.34 7.29
C MET A 83 9.69 -5.57 8.61
N TYR A 84 8.89 -5.91 9.63
CA TYR A 84 9.04 -5.30 10.96
C TYR A 84 10.42 -5.58 11.54
N LEU A 85 10.89 -6.84 11.49
CA LEU A 85 12.22 -7.20 11.97
C LEU A 85 13.32 -6.41 11.26
N VAL A 86 13.27 -6.32 9.93
CA VAL A 86 14.27 -5.58 9.13
C VAL A 86 14.22 -4.09 9.44
N VAL A 87 13.04 -3.48 9.50
CA VAL A 87 12.89 -2.04 9.75
C VAL A 87 13.35 -1.68 11.16
N TYR A 88 12.98 -2.47 12.17
CA TYR A 88 13.46 -2.25 13.54
C TYR A 88 14.96 -2.55 13.67
N GLY A 89 15.49 -3.51 12.90
CA GLY A 89 16.93 -3.75 12.80
C GLY A 89 17.67 -2.53 12.25
N LEU A 90 17.20 -1.95 11.13
CA LEU A 90 17.75 -0.73 10.54
C LEU A 90 17.62 0.49 11.45
N ARG A 91 16.51 0.60 12.17
CA ARG A 91 16.32 1.60 13.23
C ARG A 91 17.39 1.47 14.31
N ASN A 92 17.60 0.25 14.83
CA ASN A 92 18.62 0.01 15.86
C ASN A 92 20.05 0.21 15.32
N ALA A 93 20.26 0.12 14.01
CA ALA A 93 21.52 0.46 13.34
C ALA A 93 21.68 1.98 13.07
N GLY A 94 20.68 2.80 13.39
CA GLY A 94 20.73 4.26 13.28
C GLY A 94 20.18 4.86 11.99
N LEU A 95 19.68 4.06 11.03
CA LEU A 95 19.15 4.58 9.76
C LEU A 95 18.02 5.60 9.99
N THR A 96 17.12 5.30 10.92
CA THR A 96 16.00 6.18 11.23
C THR A 96 16.49 7.51 11.79
N ASP A 97 17.58 7.54 12.54
CA ASP A 97 18.11 8.75 13.18
C ASP A 97 18.74 9.70 12.15
N TYR A 98 19.43 9.14 11.15
CA TYR A 98 19.91 9.91 10.00
C TYR A 98 18.74 10.53 9.23
N LEU A 99 17.70 9.75 8.96
CA LEU A 99 16.50 10.25 8.28
C LEU A 99 15.78 11.30 9.12
N THR A 100 15.63 11.09 10.43
CA THR A 100 15.07 12.08 11.37
C THR A 100 15.82 13.41 11.29
N THR A 101 17.14 13.37 11.21
CA THR A 101 17.98 14.57 11.08
C THR A 101 17.68 15.34 9.79
N VAL A 102 17.59 14.63 8.66
CA VAL A 102 17.21 15.23 7.36
C VAL A 102 15.80 15.80 7.42
N LEU A 103 14.86 15.07 8.02
CA LEU A 103 13.48 15.49 8.18
C LEU A 103 13.34 16.75 9.05
N ASN A 104 14.13 16.90 10.11
CA ASN A 104 14.19 18.11 10.92
C ASN A 104 14.65 19.32 10.09
N MET A 105 15.71 19.17 9.29
CA MET A 105 16.19 20.24 8.40
C MET A 105 15.15 20.67 7.36
N LEU A 106 14.34 19.72 6.88
CA LEU A 106 13.23 20.01 5.96
C LEU A 106 12.08 20.72 6.68
N ALA A 107 11.76 20.32 7.91
CA ALA A 107 10.74 20.94 8.74
C ALA A 107 11.09 22.40 9.09
N GLU A 108 12.36 22.68 9.43
CA GLU A 108 12.84 24.04 9.71
C GLU A 108 12.71 24.99 8.50
N ARG A 109 12.73 24.45 7.27
CA ARG A 109 12.55 25.21 6.03
C ARG A 109 11.08 25.43 5.66
N GLY A 110 10.15 24.99 6.51
CA GLY A 110 8.71 25.23 6.38
C GLY A 110 7.95 24.15 5.61
N LEU A 111 6.62 24.35 5.54
CA LEU A 111 5.65 23.37 5.06
C LEU A 111 5.98 22.80 3.67
N TRP A 112 6.34 23.66 2.72
CA TRP A 112 6.65 23.25 1.35
C TRP A 112 7.89 22.37 1.26
N ALA A 113 8.96 22.75 1.97
CA ALA A 113 10.20 21.99 2.02
C ALA A 113 9.99 20.63 2.72
N ALA A 114 9.27 20.63 3.85
CA ALA A 114 8.88 19.42 4.56
C ALA A 114 8.06 18.47 3.68
N THR A 115 7.06 18.99 2.96
CA THR A 115 6.17 18.17 2.11
C THR A 115 6.93 17.59 0.92
N LEU A 116 7.58 18.44 0.11
CA LEU A 116 8.28 18.01 -1.10
C LEU A 116 9.49 17.14 -0.76
N GLY A 117 10.29 17.56 0.21
CA GLY A 117 11.51 16.85 0.62
C GLY A 117 11.19 15.47 1.19
N THR A 118 10.21 15.37 2.09
CA THR A 118 9.80 14.08 2.66
C THR A 118 9.25 13.16 1.57
N GLY A 119 8.38 13.65 0.70
CA GLY A 119 7.78 12.83 -0.35
C GLY A 119 8.79 12.30 -1.37
N ILE A 120 9.77 13.13 -1.77
CA ILE A 120 10.86 12.71 -2.66
C ILE A 120 11.76 11.69 -1.98
N LEU A 121 12.14 11.93 -0.71
CA LEU A 121 12.95 11.01 0.08
C LEU A 121 12.28 9.64 0.25
N SER A 122 10.99 9.64 0.58
CA SER A 122 10.17 8.44 0.71
C SER A 122 10.00 7.68 -0.61
N ALA A 123 9.83 8.41 -1.73
CA ALA A 123 9.78 7.80 -3.06
C ALA A 123 11.10 7.13 -3.45
N PHE A 124 12.22 7.79 -3.16
CA PHE A 124 13.54 7.24 -3.39
C PHE A 124 13.78 5.97 -2.56
N LEU A 125 13.57 6.03 -1.24
CA LEU A 125 13.69 4.87 -0.35
C LEU A 125 12.84 3.69 -0.82
N SER A 126 11.59 3.97 -1.17
CA SER A 126 10.64 2.94 -1.59
C SER A 126 10.95 2.30 -2.93
N SER A 127 11.54 3.07 -3.86
CA SER A 127 12.05 2.53 -5.12
C SER A 127 13.20 1.51 -4.93
N ILE A 128 13.81 1.45 -3.75
CA ILE A 128 14.90 0.50 -3.44
C ILE A 128 14.41 -0.65 -2.55
N MET A 129 13.59 -0.35 -1.54
CA MET A 129 13.30 -1.27 -0.42
C MET A 129 11.90 -1.91 -0.42
N ASN A 130 10.99 -1.52 -1.33
CA ASN A 130 9.54 -1.81 -1.33
C ASN A 130 8.68 -0.74 -0.62
N ASN A 131 7.39 -0.65 -0.96
CA ASN A 131 6.46 0.32 -0.37
C ASN A 131 6.25 0.09 1.13
N MET A 132 5.94 -1.13 1.55
CA MET A 132 5.56 -1.40 2.94
C MET A 132 6.70 -1.12 3.96
N PRO A 133 7.94 -1.63 3.76
CA PRO A 133 9.05 -1.33 4.67
C PRO A 133 9.41 0.16 4.68
N SER A 134 9.42 0.83 3.52
CA SER A 134 9.77 2.25 3.45
C SER A 134 8.76 3.16 4.14
N VAL A 135 7.46 2.86 4.06
CA VAL A 135 6.44 3.60 4.83
C VAL A 135 6.74 3.50 6.32
N LEU A 136 7.08 2.31 6.83
CA LEU A 136 7.37 2.11 8.25
C LEU A 136 8.66 2.82 8.69
N VAL A 137 9.73 2.78 7.89
CA VAL A 137 10.95 3.55 8.16
C VAL A 137 10.64 5.05 8.22
N GLY A 138 9.92 5.56 7.21
CA GLY A 138 9.53 6.97 7.16
C GLY A 138 8.65 7.37 8.33
N ALA A 139 7.68 6.54 8.72
CA ALA A 139 6.81 6.79 9.85
C ALA A 139 7.59 6.87 11.18
N LEU A 140 8.53 5.94 11.41
CA LEU A 140 9.37 5.96 12.61
C LEU A 140 10.32 7.18 12.64
N SER A 141 10.86 7.59 11.49
CA SER A 141 11.70 8.79 11.39
C SER A 141 10.91 10.09 11.55
N ILE A 142 9.68 10.17 11.02
CA ILE A 142 8.80 11.32 11.23
C ILE A 142 8.38 11.39 12.69
N ASP A 143 8.10 10.25 13.33
CA ASP A 143 7.72 10.23 14.73
C ASP A 143 8.86 10.68 15.65
N GLY A 144 10.10 10.29 15.34
CA GLY A 144 11.30 10.76 16.04
C GLY A 144 11.71 12.21 15.73
N SER A 145 11.07 12.86 14.75
CA SER A 145 11.39 14.25 14.37
C SER A 145 10.79 15.27 15.34
N ALA A 146 11.36 16.48 15.37
CA ALA A 146 10.84 17.61 16.13
C ALA A 146 9.67 18.32 15.42
N ALA A 147 9.24 17.84 14.25
CA ALA A 147 8.13 18.42 13.51
C ALA A 147 6.82 18.31 14.29
N THR A 148 6.03 19.38 14.31
CA THR A 148 4.74 19.43 15.01
C THR A 148 3.67 20.06 14.12
N GLY A 149 2.40 19.90 14.53
CA GLY A 149 1.23 20.47 13.85
C GLY A 149 1.14 20.08 12.37
N THR A 150 0.75 21.04 11.53
CA THR A 150 0.54 20.87 10.08
C THR A 150 1.79 20.37 9.35
N ILE A 151 3.00 20.70 9.83
CA ILE A 151 4.25 20.20 9.21
C ILE A 151 4.38 18.69 9.41
N LYS A 152 4.14 18.17 10.62
CA LYS A 152 4.17 16.72 10.89
C LYS A 152 3.11 15.99 10.05
N GLU A 153 1.90 16.54 9.97
CA GLU A 153 0.83 15.99 9.10
C GLU A 153 1.25 15.94 7.63
N ALA A 154 1.84 17.03 7.12
CA ALA A 154 2.31 17.11 5.75
C ALA A 154 3.37 16.04 5.45
N MET A 155 4.30 15.83 6.39
CA MET A 155 5.33 14.78 6.27
C MET A 155 4.72 13.38 6.27
N ILE A 156 3.72 13.11 7.12
CA ILE A 156 3.01 11.81 7.14
C ILE A 156 2.36 11.54 5.79
N TYR A 157 1.57 12.49 5.26
CA TYR A 157 0.92 12.31 3.96
C TYR A 157 1.93 12.24 2.81
N ALA A 158 2.97 13.08 2.84
CA ALA A 158 4.03 13.05 1.84
C ALA A 158 4.78 11.71 1.84
N ASN A 159 5.03 11.11 3.01
CA ASN A 159 5.64 9.80 3.14
C ASN A 159 4.78 8.71 2.47
N VAL A 160 3.46 8.73 2.71
CA VAL A 160 2.53 7.80 2.08
C VAL A 160 2.52 7.96 0.56
N ILE A 161 2.40 9.20 0.06
CA ILE A 161 2.42 9.50 -1.38
C ILE A 161 3.74 9.03 -2.01
N GLY A 162 4.86 9.37 -1.38
CA GLY A 162 6.19 8.99 -1.84
C GLY A 162 6.35 7.48 -1.93
N CYS A 163 6.00 6.75 -0.87
CA CYS A 163 6.15 5.30 -0.85
C CYS A 163 5.14 4.54 -1.73
N ASP A 164 4.03 5.14 -2.16
CA ASP A 164 3.12 4.49 -3.12
C ASP A 164 3.55 4.73 -4.57
N LEU A 165 4.09 5.92 -4.87
CA LEU A 165 4.54 6.29 -6.21
C LEU A 165 5.97 5.82 -6.51
N GLY A 166 6.88 5.97 -5.56
CA GLY A 166 8.30 5.61 -5.66
C GLY A 166 8.59 4.20 -6.21
N PRO A 167 7.87 3.14 -5.78
CA PRO A 167 8.00 1.79 -6.31
C PRO A 167 7.91 1.65 -7.82
N LYS A 168 7.27 2.61 -8.50
CA LYS A 168 7.07 2.58 -9.95
C LYS A 168 8.31 3.02 -10.73
N ILE A 169 9.28 3.64 -10.07
CA ILE A 169 10.53 4.11 -10.69
C ILE A 169 11.43 2.93 -11.08
N THR A 170 11.51 1.89 -10.25
CA THR A 170 12.38 0.73 -10.49
C THR A 170 11.57 -0.58 -10.49
N PRO A 171 12.07 -1.64 -11.15
CA PRO A 171 11.41 -2.95 -11.10
C PRO A 171 11.35 -3.59 -9.70
N ILE A 172 12.33 -3.32 -8.83
CA ILE A 172 12.45 -3.93 -7.49
C ILE A 172 11.49 -3.30 -6.48
N GLY A 173 11.09 -2.04 -6.71
CA GLY A 173 10.29 -1.27 -5.77
C GLY A 173 8.94 -1.91 -5.43
N SER A 174 8.42 -2.83 -6.23
CA SER A 174 7.20 -3.58 -5.88
C SER A 174 7.27 -5.04 -6.32
N LEU A 175 6.87 -5.95 -5.41
CA LEU A 175 6.69 -7.37 -5.71
C LEU A 175 5.66 -7.61 -6.82
N ALA A 176 4.62 -6.76 -6.89
CA ALA A 176 3.61 -6.86 -7.94
C ALA A 176 4.22 -6.58 -9.33
N THR A 177 5.14 -5.62 -9.42
CA THR A 177 5.88 -5.32 -10.65
C THR A 177 6.74 -6.50 -11.06
N LEU A 178 7.50 -7.10 -10.15
CA LEU A 178 8.32 -8.28 -10.45
C LEU A 178 7.47 -9.47 -10.92
N LEU A 179 6.33 -9.71 -10.27
CA LEU A 179 5.39 -10.76 -10.69
C LEU A 179 4.86 -10.48 -12.11
N TRP A 180 4.50 -9.24 -12.40
CA TRP A 180 4.02 -8.86 -13.72
C TRP A 180 5.08 -9.03 -14.81
N LEU A 181 6.31 -8.57 -14.54
CA LEU A 181 7.44 -8.75 -15.46
C LEU A 181 7.77 -10.23 -15.69
N HIS A 182 7.63 -11.07 -14.66
CA HIS A 182 7.78 -12.52 -14.77
C HIS A 182 6.69 -13.13 -15.68
N VAL A 183 5.42 -12.74 -15.50
CA VAL A 183 4.31 -13.20 -16.35
C VAL A 183 4.50 -12.76 -17.81
N LEU A 184 5.00 -11.55 -18.05
CA LEU A 184 5.29 -11.07 -19.42
C LEU A 184 6.42 -11.88 -20.06
N ALA A 185 7.48 -12.18 -19.32
CA ALA A 185 8.59 -12.99 -19.81
C ALA A 185 8.14 -14.40 -20.23
N GLN A 186 7.20 -15.01 -19.48
CA GLN A 186 6.58 -16.28 -19.85
C GLN A 186 5.79 -16.23 -21.17
N LYS A 187 5.34 -15.04 -21.58
CA LYS A 187 4.68 -14.80 -22.87
C LYS A 187 5.63 -14.30 -23.95
N HIS A 188 6.94 -14.46 -23.75
CA HIS A 188 7.98 -13.97 -24.66
C HIS A 188 7.99 -12.44 -24.84
N ILE A 189 7.45 -11.68 -23.88
CA ILE A 189 7.52 -10.22 -23.84
C ILE A 189 8.49 -9.82 -22.74
N THR A 190 9.70 -9.41 -23.12
CA THR A 190 10.74 -9.00 -22.16
C THR A 190 10.84 -7.47 -22.11
N ILE A 191 10.78 -6.92 -20.90
CA ILE A 191 10.96 -5.49 -20.65
C ILE A 191 12.32 -5.29 -19.98
N GLY A 192 13.21 -4.54 -20.62
CA GLY A 192 14.53 -4.23 -20.07
C GLY A 192 14.45 -3.24 -18.91
N TRP A 193 15.40 -3.35 -17.97
CA TRP A 193 15.49 -2.47 -16.79
C TRP A 193 15.58 -0.98 -17.16
N GLY A 194 16.42 -0.64 -18.15
CA GLY A 194 16.57 0.73 -18.61
C GLY A 194 15.30 1.31 -19.24
N TYR A 195 14.56 0.48 -20.00
CA TYR A 195 13.27 0.89 -20.56
C TYR A 195 12.25 1.12 -19.44
N TYR A 196 12.12 0.17 -18.50
CA TYR A 196 11.22 0.31 -17.36
C TYR A 196 11.55 1.57 -16.55
N PHE A 197 12.82 1.77 -16.20
CA PHE A 197 13.26 2.94 -15.43
C PHE A 197 12.97 4.25 -16.17
N ARG A 198 13.23 4.31 -17.48
CA ARG A 198 12.96 5.51 -18.29
C ARG A 198 11.45 5.83 -18.32
N CYS A 199 10.60 4.85 -18.54
CA CYS A 199 9.14 5.04 -18.48
C CYS A 199 8.69 5.42 -17.06
N GLY A 200 9.20 4.70 -16.06
CA GLY A 200 8.89 4.87 -14.65
C GLY A 200 9.21 6.28 -14.16
N ILE A 201 10.43 6.78 -14.38
CA ILE A 201 10.83 8.12 -13.95
C ILE A 201 10.06 9.22 -14.72
N THR A 202 9.85 9.03 -16.02
CA THR A 202 9.15 10.01 -16.87
C THR A 202 7.70 10.19 -16.44
N MET A 203 7.03 9.12 -16.00
CA MET A 203 5.65 9.19 -15.52
C MET A 203 5.55 9.52 -14.02
N THR A 204 6.40 8.92 -13.19
CA THR A 204 6.28 9.01 -11.73
C THR A 204 6.71 10.38 -11.23
N LEU A 205 7.78 10.96 -11.76
CA LEU A 205 8.32 12.22 -11.24
C LEU A 205 7.33 13.39 -11.39
N PRO A 206 6.69 13.63 -12.56
CA PRO A 206 5.69 14.69 -12.68
C PRO A 206 4.48 14.46 -11.77
N VAL A 207 3.97 13.23 -11.71
CA VAL A 207 2.83 12.88 -10.85
C VAL A 207 3.17 13.09 -9.38
N LEU A 208 4.35 12.66 -8.94
CA LEU A 208 4.83 12.85 -7.58
C LEU A 208 4.92 14.33 -7.23
N LEU A 209 5.58 15.14 -8.05
CA LEU A 209 5.76 16.57 -7.79
C LEU A 209 4.42 17.32 -7.76
N VAL A 210 3.52 17.04 -8.72
CA VAL A 210 2.19 17.67 -8.75
C VAL A 210 1.37 17.27 -7.52
N THR A 211 1.40 16.00 -7.13
CA THR A 211 0.65 15.51 -5.96
C THR A 211 1.17 16.11 -4.66
N LEU A 212 2.50 16.18 -4.49
CA LEU A 212 3.11 16.80 -3.31
C LEU A 212 2.89 18.31 -3.28
N ALA A 213 2.94 19.00 -4.42
CA ALA A 213 2.62 20.42 -4.50
C ALA A 213 1.14 20.68 -4.17
N ALA A 214 0.22 19.84 -4.66
CA ALA A 214 -1.19 19.91 -4.32
C ALA A 214 -1.44 19.70 -2.82
N LEU A 215 -0.73 18.75 -2.19
CA LEU A 215 -0.76 18.55 -0.74
C LEU A 215 -0.26 19.78 0.01
N ALA A 216 0.91 20.32 -0.37
CA ALA A 216 1.49 21.50 0.26
C ALA A 216 0.56 22.72 0.13
N LEU A 217 -0.04 22.95 -1.04
CA LEU A 217 -1.05 23.99 -1.26
C LEU A 217 -2.26 23.77 -0.36
N ARG A 218 -2.82 22.56 -0.34
CA ARG A 218 -4.00 22.24 0.45
C ARG A 218 -3.80 22.52 1.93
N LEU A 219 -2.65 22.14 2.47
CA LEU A 219 -2.31 22.36 3.88
C LEU A 219 -1.95 23.82 4.17
N SER A 220 -1.44 24.57 3.18
CA SER A 220 -1.18 26.01 3.32
C SER A 220 -2.48 26.80 3.56
N PHE A 221 -3.60 26.39 2.96
CA PHE A 221 -4.91 27.02 3.15
C PHE A 221 -5.63 26.62 4.45
N ASN A 222 -5.17 25.56 5.11
CA ASN A 222 -5.74 25.04 6.35
C ASN A 222 -4.91 25.41 7.58
N GLN A 223 -3.95 26.33 7.45
CA GLN A 223 -3.26 26.89 8.61
C GLN A 223 -4.24 27.78 9.39
N PRO A 224 -4.45 27.53 10.71
CA PRO A 224 -5.22 28.44 11.55
C PRO A 224 -4.55 29.81 11.69
#